data_AF-A0A2J6HJZ7-F1
#
_entry.id   AF-A0A2J6HJZ7-F1
#
_cell.length_a   1.000
_cell.length_b   1.000
_cell.length_c   1.000
_cell.angle_alpha   90.00
_cell.angle_beta   90.00
_cell.angle_gamma   90.00
#
_symmetry.space_group_name_H-M   'P 1'
#
loop_
_entity.id
_entity.type
_entity.pdbx_description
1 polymer ?
#
loop_
_entity_poly.entity_id
_entity_poly.type
_entity_poly.pdbx_seq_one_letter_code
_entity_poly.pdbx_strand_id
1 'polypeptide(L)'
;MLKTLLYIVFIVSISLCGVNASAQDYSEIHKKYFRYKKRLDNFIVYGRGQGHAILSGIRNRDAWFNRDGVPNSGDEISTHTSITFGQSFTRTGFLLGALSLEYALFSRSGNMKEAVITLRQINDILAAFERCDNCESGPPWYGKDTLDGFYIREDVPAVLSDSMYEALNTQCSNKFLKDRINDNEFGVPAKIYQNQVECIDMYNDHIGFYYTYRFPNDPGITSFYERDEKARNYYTSQKFTSQDETIGALVGLTLCIEIIDDSATRNNAAEIALRMINYLTGYKSNGSTKWWRPQFPDGTMLGNFNGGEVRGFAFPLKLLALKIMEKTGLGSEFIGIEKAPFNPTYFEGAEITSVTAIGYDRYSALPFMTCQTLAMAGESRLFHSIEKELLYITNKYNWDTFFLLLYAAINHKKEAEISGLYNYSKLLQQLETAPANGPYNYSTGNAGGVNGWAAEFKWSSTVESQNGERAEGWKLGNFSGVDYLILHNLACYMLDDYRESFVHYCQNTPNLNQYE
;
A
#
# COMPACT_ATOMS: atom_id res chain seq x y z
N MET A 1 -60.81 -2.01 27.12
CA MET A 1 -59.85 -0.99 27.60
C MET A 1 -58.41 -1.47 27.54
N LEU A 2 -58.02 -2.56 28.21
CA LEU A 2 -56.61 -3.02 28.26
C LEU A 2 -56.00 -3.36 26.88
N LYS A 3 -56.77 -4.02 25.99
CA LYS A 3 -56.32 -4.35 24.62
C LYS A 3 -56.05 -3.10 23.76
N THR A 4 -56.91 -2.09 23.89
CA THR A 4 -56.77 -0.81 23.17
C THR A 4 -55.54 -0.05 23.67
N LEU A 5 -55.29 -0.07 24.98
CA LEU A 5 -54.11 0.54 25.59
C LEU A 5 -52.82 -0.12 25.10
N LEU A 6 -52.77 -1.46 25.07
CA LEU A 6 -51.62 -2.21 24.54
C LEU A 6 -51.36 -1.92 23.05
N TYR A 7 -52.42 -1.78 22.25
CA TYR A 7 -52.29 -1.46 20.82
C TYR A 7 -51.76 -0.04 20.59
N ILE A 8 -52.20 0.93 21.41
CA ILE A 8 -51.70 2.30 21.37
C ILE A 8 -50.24 2.36 21.83
N VAL A 9 -49.88 1.65 22.92
CA VAL A 9 -48.49 1.56 23.38
C VAL A 9 -47.60 0.92 22.31
N PHE A 10 -48.06 -0.12 21.62
CA PHE A 10 -47.31 -0.76 20.54
C PHE A 10 -47.12 0.17 19.33
N ILE A 11 -48.16 0.87 18.88
CA ILE A 11 -48.07 1.84 17.76
C ILE A 11 -47.18 3.03 18.13
N VAL A 12 -47.31 3.56 19.36
CA VAL A 12 -46.48 4.65 19.86
C VAL A 12 -45.03 4.20 20.05
N SER A 13 -44.78 2.97 20.47
CA SER A 13 -43.42 2.41 20.56
C SER A 13 -42.80 2.22 19.17
N ILE A 14 -43.55 1.72 18.19
CA ILE A 14 -43.10 1.61 16.79
C ILE A 14 -42.84 3.01 16.20
N SER A 15 -43.70 3.97 16.49
CA SER A 15 -43.57 5.35 15.99
C SER A 15 -42.44 6.11 16.69
N LEU A 16 -42.17 5.84 17.97
CA LEU A 16 -41.01 6.40 18.70
C LEU A 16 -39.70 5.73 18.29
N CYS A 17 -39.72 4.45 17.91
CA CYS A 17 -38.56 3.78 17.30
C CYS A 17 -38.31 4.23 15.85
N GLY A 18 -39.35 4.65 15.12
CA GLY A 18 -39.26 5.04 13.72
C GLY A 18 -38.75 6.46 13.44
N VAL A 19 -38.58 7.31 14.47
CA VAL A 19 -38.29 8.75 14.30
C VAL A 19 -36.87 9.16 14.75
N ASN A 20 -36.09 8.24 15.33
CA ASN A 20 -34.68 8.50 15.69
C ASN A 20 -33.65 7.61 14.98
N ALA A 21 -34.06 6.87 13.94
CA ALA A 21 -33.11 6.47 12.91
C ALA A 21 -32.82 7.70 12.02
N SER A 22 -32.24 8.75 12.61
CA SER A 22 -31.46 9.69 11.81
C SER A 22 -30.40 8.84 11.13
N ALA A 23 -30.59 8.55 9.85
CA ALA A 23 -29.53 8.01 9.00
C ALA A 23 -28.28 8.80 9.36
N GLN A 24 -27.28 8.14 9.94
CA GLN A 24 -26.05 8.82 10.31
C GLN A 24 -25.53 9.46 9.03
N ASP A 25 -25.39 10.79 9.06
CA ASP A 25 -24.98 11.53 7.88
C ASP A 25 -23.49 11.31 7.64
N TYR A 26 -23.17 10.26 6.87
CA TYR A 26 -21.80 9.94 6.48
C TYR A 26 -21.29 10.85 5.35
N SER A 27 -22.06 11.84 4.91
CA SER A 27 -21.73 12.72 3.79
C SER A 27 -20.36 13.39 3.95
N GLU A 28 -20.02 13.86 5.16
CA GLU A 28 -18.70 14.49 5.40
C GLU A 28 -17.54 13.47 5.32
N ILE A 29 -17.76 12.20 5.65
CA ILE A 29 -16.74 11.14 5.50
C ILE A 29 -16.53 10.80 4.02
N HIS A 30 -17.61 10.68 3.23
CA HIS A 30 -17.53 10.46 1.79
C HIS A 30 -16.92 11.66 1.05
N LYS A 31 -17.26 12.88 1.45
CA LYS A 31 -16.62 14.10 0.96
C LYS A 31 -15.12 14.12 1.27
N LYS A 32 -14.73 13.69 2.48
CA LYS A 32 -13.32 13.51 2.84
C LYS A 32 -12.64 12.47 1.94
N TYR A 33 -13.31 11.36 1.61
CA TYR A 33 -12.82 10.36 0.65
C TYR A 33 -12.49 10.96 -0.71
N PHE A 34 -13.42 11.70 -1.33
CA PHE A 34 -13.17 12.31 -2.65
C PHE A 34 -12.05 13.37 -2.59
N ARG A 35 -11.93 14.11 -1.48
CA ARG A 35 -10.80 15.02 -1.26
C ARG A 35 -9.47 14.27 -1.19
N TYR A 36 -9.41 13.14 -0.47
CA TYR A 36 -8.20 12.30 -0.42
C TYR A 36 -7.86 11.72 -1.80
N LYS A 37 -8.85 11.24 -2.54
CA LYS A 37 -8.69 10.73 -3.91
C LYS A 37 -8.08 11.78 -4.83
N LYS A 38 -8.68 12.98 -4.89
CA LYS A 38 -8.19 14.09 -5.71
C LYS A 38 -6.76 14.49 -5.37
N ARG A 39 -6.36 14.39 -4.09
CA ARG A 39 -4.99 14.72 -3.67
C ARG A 39 -3.95 13.71 -4.13
N LEU A 40 -4.32 12.44 -4.37
CA LEU A 40 -3.39 11.46 -4.91
C LEU A 40 -2.83 11.86 -6.28
N ASP A 41 -3.52 12.73 -7.03
CA ASP A 41 -3.01 13.29 -8.30
C ASP A 41 -1.64 14.01 -8.12
N ASN A 42 -1.27 14.39 -6.90
CA ASN A 42 0.05 14.98 -6.60
C ASN A 42 1.13 13.93 -6.31
N PHE A 43 0.79 12.63 -6.33
CA PHE A 43 1.66 11.51 -5.95
C PHE A 43 1.76 10.42 -7.01
N ILE A 44 0.80 10.35 -7.94
CA ILE A 44 0.77 9.38 -9.02
C ILE A 44 0.31 10.05 -10.31
N VAL A 45 0.90 9.63 -11.43
CA VAL A 45 0.46 10.01 -12.78
C VAL A 45 0.07 8.74 -13.50
N TYR A 46 -1.22 8.55 -13.77
CA TYR A 46 -1.68 7.36 -14.51
C TYR A 46 -1.23 7.41 -15.97
N GLY A 47 -0.83 6.26 -16.50
CA GLY A 47 -0.37 6.12 -17.89
C GLY A 47 0.60 4.95 -18.05
N ARG A 48 1.18 4.83 -19.24
CA ARG A 48 2.05 3.70 -19.62
C ARG A 48 3.53 4.06 -19.80
N GLY A 49 3.90 5.32 -19.60
CA GLY A 49 5.29 5.76 -19.69
C GLY A 49 6.11 5.35 -18.45
N GLN A 50 7.44 5.48 -18.55
CA GLN A 50 8.34 5.30 -17.42
C GLN A 50 7.87 6.16 -16.22
N GLY A 51 7.78 5.54 -15.03
CA GLY A 51 7.38 6.15 -13.77
C GLY A 51 5.87 6.39 -13.62
N HIS A 52 5.09 6.17 -14.68
CA HIS A 52 3.64 6.32 -14.61
C HIS A 52 3.00 5.15 -13.87
N ALA A 53 1.91 5.44 -13.17
CA ALA A 53 1.16 4.51 -12.34
C ALA A 53 1.97 3.85 -11.20
N ILE A 54 3.12 4.42 -10.83
CA ILE A 54 3.84 4.11 -9.60
C ILE A 54 3.54 5.20 -8.59
N LEU A 55 3.04 4.82 -7.42
CA LEU A 55 2.75 5.79 -6.37
C LEU A 55 4.04 6.22 -5.67
N SER A 56 4.34 7.51 -5.69
CA SER A 56 5.41 8.08 -4.87
C SER A 56 5.13 7.91 -3.37
N GLY A 57 6.18 7.59 -2.61
CA GLY A 57 6.07 7.40 -1.17
C GLY A 57 6.04 8.70 -0.38
N ILE A 58 6.77 9.72 -0.83
CA ILE A 58 6.91 11.00 -0.11
C ILE A 58 6.93 12.16 -1.11
N ARG A 59 6.33 13.28 -0.71
CA ARG A 59 6.41 14.55 -1.43
C ARG A 59 6.79 15.67 -0.47
N ASN A 60 7.60 16.61 -0.95
CA ASN A 60 8.05 17.77 -0.18
C ASN A 60 8.73 17.36 1.14
N ARG A 61 9.57 16.32 1.10
CA ARG A 61 10.30 15.78 2.27
C ARG A 61 11.14 16.88 2.90
N ASP A 62 11.08 17.02 4.22
CA ASP A 62 12.03 17.85 4.97
C ASP A 62 13.33 17.07 5.22
N ALA A 63 14.45 17.77 5.41
CA ALA A 63 15.68 17.15 5.87
C ALA A 63 15.43 16.55 7.26
N TRP A 64 15.53 15.23 7.38
CA TRP A 64 15.42 14.61 8.69
C TRP A 64 16.72 14.90 9.42
N PHE A 65 16.64 15.46 10.62
CA PHE A 65 17.78 15.41 11.52
C PHE A 65 17.77 14.04 12.18
N ASN A 66 18.52 13.09 11.62
CA ASN A 66 18.70 11.80 12.28
C ASN A 66 19.46 12.00 13.60
N ARG A 67 18.78 11.76 14.73
CA ARG A 67 19.27 12.08 16.07
C ARG A 67 20.37 11.14 16.57
N ASP A 68 20.54 9.98 15.92
CA ASP A 68 21.37 8.88 16.41
C ASP A 68 22.82 8.93 15.90
N GLY A 69 23.23 9.97 15.18
CA GLY A 69 24.62 10.16 14.75
C GLY A 69 25.16 9.09 13.79
N VAL A 70 24.31 8.17 13.32
CA VAL A 70 24.56 7.36 12.12
C VAL A 70 24.70 8.37 10.97
N PRO A 71 25.76 8.29 10.14
CA PRO A 71 25.89 9.19 9.00
C PRO A 71 24.56 9.18 8.26
N ASN A 72 24.00 10.37 8.03
CA ASN A 72 22.79 10.60 7.23
C ASN A 72 22.75 9.51 6.17
N SER A 73 21.82 8.54 6.28
CA SER A 73 21.62 7.60 5.18
C SER A 73 21.44 8.50 3.97
N GLY A 74 22.14 8.26 2.88
CA GLY A 74 22.31 9.19 1.76
C GLY A 74 21.00 9.52 1.02
N ASP A 75 19.98 10.02 1.72
CA ASP A 75 18.56 10.05 1.39
C ASP A 75 17.92 11.37 1.87
N GLU A 76 18.66 12.21 2.60
CA GLU A 76 18.15 13.49 3.11
C GLU A 76 18.42 14.62 2.09
N ILE A 77 17.43 14.99 1.28
CA ILE A 77 17.46 16.27 0.58
C ILE A 77 16.94 17.37 1.50
N SER A 78 17.67 18.48 1.61
CA SER A 78 17.19 19.71 2.23
C SER A 78 16.30 20.56 1.30
N THR A 79 15.41 19.94 0.54
CA THR A 79 14.54 20.70 -0.37
C THR A 79 13.12 20.20 -0.29
N HIS A 80 12.26 21.03 0.28
CA HIS A 80 10.79 20.87 0.31
C HIS A 80 10.14 20.86 -1.09
N THR A 81 10.90 20.61 -2.15
CA THR A 81 10.55 20.65 -3.56
C THR A 81 10.90 19.33 -4.27
N SER A 82 11.15 18.26 -3.51
CA SER A 82 11.43 16.92 -4.03
C SER A 82 10.22 15.97 -3.96
N ILE A 83 10.34 14.87 -4.69
CA ILE A 83 9.45 13.71 -4.64
C ILE A 83 10.27 12.44 -4.49
N THR A 84 9.80 11.49 -3.70
CA THR A 84 10.53 10.26 -3.37
C THR A 84 9.73 9.02 -3.75
N PHE A 85 10.38 8.14 -4.50
CA PHE A 85 9.92 6.82 -4.91
C PHE A 85 10.78 5.77 -4.20
N GLY A 86 10.43 5.49 -2.94
CA GLY A 86 11.09 4.49 -2.09
C GLY A 86 10.44 3.11 -2.23
N GLN A 87 10.03 2.51 -1.11
CA GLN A 87 9.26 1.25 -1.04
C GLN A 87 7.85 1.38 -1.68
N SER A 88 7.81 1.64 -2.97
CA SER A 88 6.63 2.11 -3.70
C SER A 88 5.71 0.94 -4.07
N PHE A 89 6.22 -0.30 -4.06
CA PHE A 89 5.46 -1.49 -4.43
C PHE A 89 4.33 -1.80 -3.44
N THR A 90 4.63 -1.77 -2.13
CA THR A 90 3.58 -1.95 -1.10
C THR A 90 2.45 -0.96 -1.31
N ARG A 91 2.79 0.32 -1.48
CA ARG A 91 1.81 1.41 -1.54
C ARG A 91 1.02 1.39 -2.86
N THR A 92 1.70 1.08 -3.96
CA THR A 92 1.07 0.89 -5.28
C THR A 92 0.13 -0.31 -5.25
N GLY A 93 0.49 -1.38 -4.54
CA GLY A 93 -0.40 -2.49 -4.23
C GLY A 93 -1.66 -2.06 -3.48
N PHE A 94 -1.52 -1.36 -2.36
CA PHE A 94 -2.69 -0.86 -1.63
C PHE A 94 -3.54 0.09 -2.45
N LEU A 95 -2.95 0.91 -3.32
CA LEU A 95 -3.69 1.76 -4.26
C LEU A 95 -4.49 0.91 -5.27
N LEU A 96 -3.87 -0.14 -5.84
CA LEU A 96 -4.57 -1.09 -6.69
C LEU A 96 -5.77 -1.72 -5.96
N GLY A 97 -5.60 -2.11 -4.70
CA GLY A 97 -6.70 -2.61 -3.87
C GLY A 97 -7.81 -1.58 -3.65
N ALA A 98 -7.45 -0.33 -3.33
CA ALA A 98 -8.39 0.77 -3.15
C ALA A 98 -9.20 1.06 -4.43
N LEU A 99 -8.53 1.11 -5.59
CA LEU A 99 -9.15 1.29 -6.90
C LEU A 99 -10.02 0.09 -7.28
N SER A 100 -9.62 -1.14 -6.94
CA SER A 100 -10.41 -2.34 -7.23
C SER A 100 -11.75 -2.33 -6.49
N LEU A 101 -11.72 -1.96 -5.21
CA LEU A 101 -12.94 -1.77 -4.41
C LEU A 101 -13.77 -0.60 -4.96
N GLU A 102 -13.13 0.51 -5.32
CA GLU A 102 -13.81 1.68 -5.88
C GLU A 102 -14.54 1.34 -7.19
N TYR A 103 -13.90 0.59 -8.09
CA TYR A 103 -14.51 0.11 -9.32
C TYR A 103 -15.80 -0.64 -9.02
N ALA A 104 -15.77 -1.60 -8.08
CA ALA A 104 -16.96 -2.37 -7.73
C ALA A 104 -18.06 -1.49 -7.13
N LEU A 105 -17.71 -0.49 -6.32
CA LEU A 105 -18.67 0.46 -5.75
C LEU A 105 -19.34 1.30 -6.85
N PHE A 106 -18.56 1.83 -7.80
CA PHE A 106 -19.12 2.59 -8.93
C PHE A 106 -19.98 1.73 -9.84
N SER A 107 -19.54 0.53 -10.20
CA SER A 107 -20.32 -0.42 -10.99
C SER A 107 -21.65 -0.77 -10.31
N ARG A 108 -21.64 -1.03 -8.99
CA ARG A 108 -22.87 -1.31 -8.22
C ARG A 108 -23.80 -0.09 -8.11
N SER A 109 -23.25 1.11 -8.03
CA SER A 109 -24.03 2.36 -7.97
C SER A 109 -24.66 2.77 -9.30
N GLY A 110 -24.27 2.13 -10.41
CA GLY A 110 -24.64 2.52 -11.78
C GLY A 110 -23.82 3.67 -12.36
N ASN A 111 -22.78 4.15 -11.66
CA ASN A 111 -21.88 5.19 -12.16
C ASN A 111 -20.81 4.60 -13.09
N MET A 112 -21.26 4.11 -14.26
CA MET A 112 -20.40 3.40 -15.22
C MET A 112 -19.26 4.25 -15.79
N LYS A 113 -19.42 5.58 -15.84
CA LYS A 113 -18.37 6.49 -16.32
C LYS A 113 -17.16 6.44 -15.39
N GLU A 114 -17.37 6.60 -14.09
CA GLU A 114 -16.29 6.53 -13.11
C GLU A 114 -15.72 5.11 -13.01
N ALA A 115 -16.57 4.07 -13.09
CA ALA A 115 -16.10 2.69 -13.13
C ALA A 115 -15.11 2.44 -14.29
N VAL A 116 -15.42 2.91 -15.50
CA VAL A 116 -14.51 2.76 -16.67
C VAL A 116 -13.20 3.53 -16.48
N ILE A 117 -13.24 4.72 -15.86
CA ILE A 117 -12.03 5.49 -15.55
C ILE A 117 -11.17 4.73 -14.54
N THR A 118 -11.77 4.26 -13.44
CA THR A 118 -11.08 3.49 -12.40
C THR A 118 -10.50 2.18 -12.98
N LEU A 119 -11.22 1.48 -13.87
CA LEU A 119 -10.71 0.27 -14.53
C LEU A 119 -9.49 0.56 -15.41
N ARG A 120 -9.44 1.73 -16.06
CA ARG A 120 -8.25 2.15 -16.82
C ARG A 120 -7.07 2.41 -15.88
N GLN A 121 -7.29 3.09 -14.77
CA GLN A 121 -6.26 3.35 -13.75
C GLN A 121 -5.70 2.05 -13.16
N ILE A 122 -6.56 1.05 -12.92
CA ILE A 122 -6.16 -0.30 -12.50
C ILE A 122 -5.21 -0.92 -13.54
N ASN A 123 -5.60 -0.89 -14.82
CA ASN A 123 -4.79 -1.45 -15.90
C ASN A 123 -3.46 -0.72 -16.10
N ASP A 124 -3.41 0.59 -15.86
CA ASP A 124 -2.15 1.34 -15.89
C ASP A 124 -1.20 0.90 -14.76
N ILE A 125 -1.73 0.61 -13.55
CA ILE A 125 -0.93 0.06 -12.44
C ILE A 125 -0.42 -1.36 -12.75
N LEU A 126 -1.27 -2.24 -13.30
CA LEU A 126 -0.84 -3.59 -13.69
C LEU A 126 0.28 -3.52 -14.73
N ALA A 127 0.16 -2.63 -15.72
CA ALA A 127 1.23 -2.39 -16.69
C ALA A 127 2.51 -1.83 -16.04
N ALA A 128 2.40 -1.03 -14.97
CA ALA A 128 3.58 -0.57 -14.22
C ALA A 128 4.30 -1.72 -13.50
N PHE A 129 3.56 -2.68 -12.92
CA PHE A 129 4.18 -3.89 -12.38
C PHE A 129 4.93 -4.66 -13.46
N GLU A 130 4.33 -4.87 -14.64
CA GLU A 130 5.01 -5.54 -15.75
C GLU A 130 6.26 -4.81 -16.23
N ARG A 131 6.26 -3.47 -16.27
CA ARG A 131 7.48 -2.71 -16.62
C ARG A 131 8.59 -2.90 -15.60
N CYS A 132 8.26 -2.92 -14.31
CA CYS A 132 9.25 -3.16 -13.26
C CYS A 132 9.83 -4.58 -13.26
N ASP A 133 9.15 -5.53 -13.91
CA ASP A 133 9.58 -6.92 -14.12
C ASP A 133 10.44 -7.09 -15.39
N ASN A 134 10.46 -6.10 -16.30
CA ASN A 134 11.30 -6.12 -17.51
C ASN A 134 12.63 -5.42 -17.24
N CYS A 135 13.50 -6.06 -16.46
CA CYS A 135 14.63 -5.34 -15.88
C CYS A 135 15.97 -6.09 -15.89
N GLU A 136 15.96 -7.36 -16.25
CA GLU A 136 17.16 -8.17 -16.39
C GLU A 136 18.04 -7.68 -17.54
N SER A 137 17.47 -7.01 -18.55
CA SER A 137 18.18 -6.37 -19.67
C SER A 137 18.95 -5.11 -19.26
N GLY A 138 18.63 -4.55 -18.10
CA GLY A 138 19.36 -3.43 -17.50
C GLY A 138 20.65 -3.85 -16.80
N PRO A 139 21.46 -2.87 -16.38
CA PRO A 139 22.58 -3.14 -15.48
C PRO A 139 22.09 -3.76 -14.16
N PRO A 140 22.86 -4.67 -13.54
CA PRO A 140 24.17 -5.16 -13.94
C PRO A 140 24.09 -6.48 -14.73
N TRP A 141 22.89 -7.01 -15.01
CA TRP A 141 22.74 -8.36 -15.58
C TRP A 141 22.85 -8.38 -17.11
N TYR A 142 22.32 -7.36 -17.79
CA TYR A 142 22.30 -7.29 -19.27
C TYR A 142 21.80 -8.59 -19.94
N GLY A 143 20.86 -9.24 -19.27
CA GLY A 143 20.20 -10.47 -19.69
C GLY A 143 19.04 -10.23 -20.64
N LYS A 144 18.25 -11.28 -20.87
CA LYS A 144 16.96 -11.16 -21.55
C LYS A 144 15.89 -11.02 -20.48
N ASP A 145 14.99 -10.06 -20.63
CA ASP A 145 13.82 -9.93 -19.76
C ASP A 145 12.93 -11.16 -19.90
N THR A 146 12.59 -11.78 -18.77
CA THR A 146 11.83 -13.04 -18.75
C THR A 146 10.46 -12.92 -18.11
N LEU A 147 10.13 -11.76 -17.52
CA LEU A 147 8.91 -11.57 -16.74
C LEU A 147 8.73 -12.72 -15.72
N ASP A 148 9.78 -13.01 -14.96
CA ASP A 148 9.79 -14.16 -14.04
C ASP A 148 9.37 -13.81 -12.61
N GLY A 149 8.95 -12.55 -12.40
CA GLY A 149 8.62 -11.97 -11.11
C GLY A 149 9.80 -11.31 -10.41
N PHE A 150 10.90 -11.06 -11.12
CA PHE A 150 12.02 -10.27 -10.68
C PHE A 150 11.76 -8.76 -10.84
N TYR A 151 11.12 -8.16 -9.83
CA TYR A 151 10.78 -6.74 -9.84
C TYR A 151 11.86 -5.87 -9.22
N ILE A 152 12.35 -4.87 -9.97
CA ILE A 152 13.22 -3.79 -9.45
C ILE A 152 12.51 -2.44 -9.49
N ARG A 153 12.90 -1.51 -8.61
CA ARG A 153 12.24 -0.19 -8.53
C ARG A 153 12.82 0.86 -9.52
N GLU A 154 13.33 0.42 -10.67
CA GLU A 154 14.03 1.26 -11.67
C GLU A 154 13.10 1.92 -12.69
N ASP A 155 11.80 1.61 -12.70
CA ASP A 155 10.88 2.25 -13.66
C ASP A 155 10.68 3.76 -13.38
N VAL A 156 11.18 4.35 -12.30
CA VAL A 156 11.06 5.80 -12.04
C VAL A 156 12.31 6.54 -12.52
N PRO A 157 12.20 7.55 -13.41
CA PRO A 157 13.37 8.23 -13.97
C PRO A 157 14.01 9.21 -12.97
N ALA A 158 15.31 9.45 -13.13
CA ALA A 158 16.08 10.45 -12.35
C ALA A 158 15.53 11.88 -12.48
N VAL A 159 14.88 12.16 -13.61
CA VAL A 159 14.31 13.45 -13.99
C VAL A 159 12.91 13.17 -14.54
N LEU A 160 11.89 13.82 -13.99
CA LEU A 160 10.51 13.64 -14.46
C LEU A 160 10.39 14.08 -15.92
N SER A 161 9.50 13.44 -16.68
CA SER A 161 9.07 14.01 -17.97
C SER A 161 8.25 15.28 -17.75
N ASP A 162 8.15 16.14 -18.78
CA ASP A 162 7.35 17.37 -18.70
C ASP A 162 5.89 17.06 -18.32
N SER A 163 5.31 16.00 -18.91
CA SER A 163 3.94 15.59 -18.60
C SER A 163 3.76 15.13 -17.16
N MET A 164 4.73 14.40 -16.59
CA MET A 164 4.69 14.01 -15.18
C MET A 164 4.84 15.22 -14.27
N TYR A 165 5.78 16.11 -14.59
CA TYR A 165 6.03 17.33 -13.84
C TYR A 165 4.78 18.23 -13.79
N GLU A 166 4.12 18.43 -14.93
CA GLU A 166 2.87 19.19 -15.01
C GLU A 166 1.77 18.52 -14.20
N ALA A 167 1.52 17.22 -14.44
CA ALA A 167 0.46 16.46 -13.77
C ALA A 167 0.62 16.52 -12.24
N LEU A 168 1.81 16.19 -11.71
CA LEU A 168 2.11 16.16 -10.28
C LEU A 168 2.08 17.55 -9.61
N ASN A 169 2.03 18.64 -10.38
CA ASN A 169 1.99 20.00 -9.85
C ASN A 169 0.65 20.71 -10.10
N THR A 170 -0.32 20.06 -10.72
CA THR A 170 -1.60 20.66 -11.15
C THR A 170 -2.35 21.35 -10.00
N GLN A 171 -2.31 20.76 -8.79
CA GLN A 171 -3.02 21.25 -7.61
C GLN A 171 -2.08 21.88 -6.57
N CYS A 172 -0.83 22.16 -6.95
CA CYS A 172 0.17 22.67 -6.03
C CYS A 172 0.20 24.20 -6.02
N SER A 173 0.42 24.76 -4.84
CA SER A 173 0.65 26.20 -4.71
C SER A 173 2.08 26.57 -5.06
N ASN A 174 2.24 27.78 -5.62
CA ASN A 174 3.54 28.41 -5.83
C ASN A 174 4.15 28.95 -4.52
N LYS A 175 3.42 28.98 -3.40
CA LYS A 175 3.98 29.31 -2.09
C LYS A 175 5.00 28.23 -1.68
N PHE A 176 6.16 28.64 -1.18
CA PHE A 176 7.11 27.71 -0.59
C PHE A 176 6.51 27.05 0.65
N LEU A 177 6.95 25.82 0.96
CA LEU A 177 6.46 25.09 2.13
C LEU A 177 6.67 25.89 3.44
N LYS A 178 7.80 26.59 3.56
CA LYS A 178 8.11 27.45 4.72
C LYS A 178 7.06 28.54 4.95
N ASP A 179 6.59 29.17 3.89
CA ASP A 179 5.56 30.21 3.98
C ASP A 179 4.22 29.60 4.41
N ARG A 180 3.88 28.43 3.87
CA ARG A 180 2.69 27.67 4.26
C ARG A 180 2.71 27.26 5.73
N ILE A 181 3.87 26.85 6.24
CA ILE A 181 4.06 26.52 7.66
C ILE A 181 3.84 27.77 8.52
N ASN A 182 4.39 28.92 8.13
CA ASN A 182 4.17 30.19 8.84
C ASN A 182 2.68 30.57 8.86
N ASP A 183 1.94 30.21 7.81
CA ASP A 183 0.50 30.42 7.68
C ASP A 183 -0.35 29.34 8.40
N ASN A 184 0.26 28.34 9.05
CA ASN A 184 -0.39 27.15 9.60
C ASN A 184 -1.18 26.31 8.55
N GLU A 185 -0.79 26.36 7.28
CA GLU A 185 -1.38 25.60 6.17
C GLU A 185 -0.73 24.21 6.04
N PHE A 186 -1.07 23.29 6.95
CA PHE A 186 -0.52 21.92 6.99
C PHE A 186 -1.18 20.95 6.00
N GLY A 187 -0.41 19.97 5.52
CA GLY A 187 -0.89 18.91 4.60
C GLY A 187 -1.16 19.39 3.17
N VAL A 188 -0.77 20.61 2.81
CA VAL A 188 -0.98 21.14 1.44
C VAL A 188 0.27 20.95 0.60
N PRO A 189 0.18 20.32 -0.59
CA PRO A 189 1.36 20.04 -1.40
C PRO A 189 1.97 21.32 -1.97
N ALA A 190 3.30 21.40 -1.92
CA ALA A 190 4.08 22.43 -2.57
C ALA A 190 4.60 21.94 -3.93
N LYS A 191 4.91 22.87 -4.83
CA LYS A 191 5.46 22.55 -6.14
C LYS A 191 6.79 21.79 -5.99
N ILE A 192 6.97 20.71 -6.76
CA ILE A 192 8.24 19.99 -6.86
C ILE A 192 9.03 20.46 -8.09
N TYR A 193 10.31 20.12 -8.18
CA TYR A 193 11.14 20.33 -9.37
C TYR A 193 11.38 19.03 -10.14
N GLN A 194 11.46 19.15 -11.46
CA GLN A 194 11.57 18.04 -12.40
C GLN A 194 12.82 17.18 -12.15
N ASN A 195 13.93 17.78 -11.73
CA ASN A 195 15.20 17.10 -11.48
C ASN A 195 15.43 16.75 -10.00
N GLN A 196 14.44 16.94 -9.12
CA GLN A 196 14.54 16.60 -7.69
C GLN A 196 13.75 15.33 -7.35
N VAL A 197 14.10 14.24 -8.04
CA VAL A 197 13.49 12.92 -7.86
C VAL A 197 14.43 12.02 -7.08
N GLU A 198 13.98 11.59 -5.89
CA GLU A 198 14.64 10.52 -5.13
C GLU A 198 14.11 9.19 -5.61
N CYS A 199 14.90 8.48 -6.42
CA CYS A 199 14.58 7.16 -6.92
C CYS A 199 15.86 6.36 -7.13
N ILE A 200 15.73 5.09 -7.46
CA ILE A 200 16.88 4.22 -7.74
C ILE A 200 17.77 4.75 -8.87
N ASP A 201 17.17 5.40 -9.85
CA ASP A 201 17.86 5.89 -11.04
C ASP A 201 18.44 7.30 -10.86
N MET A 202 18.38 7.90 -9.66
CA MET A 202 18.73 9.30 -9.41
C MET A 202 20.15 9.74 -9.82
N TYR A 203 21.08 8.79 -10.04
CA TYR A 203 22.44 9.04 -10.54
C TYR A 203 22.64 8.80 -12.05
N ASN A 204 21.61 8.31 -12.75
CA ASN A 204 21.69 7.98 -14.18
C ASN A 204 21.65 9.22 -15.09
N ASP A 205 21.31 10.40 -14.55
CA ASP A 205 21.24 11.64 -15.33
C ASP A 205 22.04 12.79 -14.67
N HIS A 206 22.96 13.36 -15.45
CA HIS A 206 23.78 14.52 -15.11
C HIS A 206 23.03 15.81 -14.76
N ILE A 207 21.77 15.98 -15.19
CA ILE A 207 20.95 17.13 -14.80
C ILE A 207 20.15 16.87 -13.51
N GLY A 208 20.13 15.62 -13.04
CA GLY A 208 19.53 15.22 -11.76
C GLY A 208 20.16 15.97 -10.60
N PHE A 209 19.34 16.38 -9.63
CA PHE A 209 19.80 17.09 -8.43
C PHE A 209 20.83 16.27 -7.66
N TYR A 210 20.60 14.96 -7.52
CA TYR A 210 21.48 14.05 -6.79
C TYR A 210 22.84 13.90 -7.45
N TYR A 211 22.85 13.81 -8.77
CA TYR A 211 24.08 13.87 -9.54
C TYR A 211 24.80 15.20 -9.27
N THR A 212 24.14 16.34 -9.49
CA THR A 212 24.82 17.65 -9.48
C THR A 212 25.28 18.12 -8.10
N TYR A 213 24.49 17.90 -7.05
CA TYR A 213 24.76 18.47 -5.72
C TYR A 213 25.53 17.54 -4.78
N ARG A 214 25.50 16.22 -5.00
CA ARG A 214 26.20 15.25 -4.13
C ARG A 214 27.47 14.64 -4.74
N PHE A 215 27.81 15.08 -5.95
CA PHE A 215 28.79 14.48 -6.86
C PHE A 215 30.17 14.11 -6.30
N PRO A 216 30.71 14.71 -5.20
CA PRO A 216 32.00 14.25 -4.69
C PRO A 216 31.95 13.38 -3.41
N ASN A 217 30.85 13.36 -2.66
CA ASN A 217 30.85 12.81 -1.28
C ASN A 217 29.87 11.66 -1.04
N ASP A 218 29.02 11.31 -2.02
CA ASP A 218 28.03 10.24 -1.83
C ASP A 218 28.63 8.85 -2.10
N PRO A 219 28.65 7.92 -1.12
CA PRO A 219 29.17 6.56 -1.34
C PRO A 219 28.46 5.78 -2.45
N GLY A 220 27.20 6.13 -2.76
CA GLY A 220 26.43 5.53 -3.83
C GLY A 220 26.99 5.85 -5.22
N ILE A 221 27.62 7.03 -5.38
CA ILE A 221 28.18 7.46 -6.66
C ILE A 221 29.48 6.74 -7.00
N THR A 222 30.37 6.59 -6.02
CA THR A 222 31.60 5.81 -6.16
C THR A 222 31.25 4.38 -6.53
N SER A 223 30.24 3.83 -5.86
CA SER A 223 29.73 2.50 -6.18
C SER A 223 29.18 2.45 -7.62
N PHE A 224 28.33 3.39 -8.03
CA PHE A 224 27.76 3.44 -9.38
C PHE A 224 28.80 3.55 -10.51
N TYR A 225 29.81 4.42 -10.38
CA TYR A 225 30.76 4.72 -11.47
C TYR A 225 31.95 3.77 -11.55
N GLU A 226 32.34 3.10 -10.47
CA GLU A 226 33.58 2.31 -10.47
C GLU A 226 33.54 1.07 -11.39
N ARG A 227 32.40 0.74 -12.03
CA ARG A 227 32.21 -0.37 -13.02
C ARG A 227 32.83 -1.71 -12.60
N ASP A 228 33.10 -1.88 -11.32
CA ASP A 228 33.71 -3.03 -10.69
C ASP A 228 32.68 -3.72 -9.77
N GLU A 229 33.16 -4.52 -8.81
CA GLU A 229 32.32 -5.16 -7.80
C GLU A 229 31.43 -4.17 -7.03
N LYS A 230 31.84 -2.90 -6.89
CA LYS A 230 31.05 -1.88 -6.19
C LYS A 230 29.90 -1.37 -7.04
N ALA A 231 30.01 -1.36 -8.37
CA ALA A 231 28.86 -1.10 -9.25
C ALA A 231 27.82 -2.20 -9.10
N ARG A 232 28.26 -3.46 -9.01
CA ARG A 232 27.35 -4.55 -8.68
C ARG A 232 26.68 -4.31 -7.32
N ASN A 233 27.41 -3.87 -6.30
CA ASN A 233 26.83 -3.56 -4.99
C ASN A 233 25.79 -2.43 -5.06
N TYR A 234 26.03 -1.38 -5.85
CA TYR A 234 25.01 -0.35 -6.09
C TYR A 234 23.72 -0.96 -6.62
N TYR A 235 23.82 -1.81 -7.65
CA TYR A 235 22.63 -2.42 -8.22
C TYR A 235 22.01 -3.51 -7.36
N THR A 236 22.81 -4.26 -6.58
CA THR A 236 22.32 -5.39 -5.77
C THR A 236 21.91 -5.00 -4.35
N SER A 237 22.13 -3.75 -3.92
CA SER A 237 21.75 -3.26 -2.59
C SER A 237 20.49 -2.42 -2.63
N GLN A 238 19.44 -2.88 -1.94
CA GLN A 238 18.18 -2.14 -1.71
C GLN A 238 17.39 -1.72 -2.96
N LYS A 239 17.74 -2.21 -4.15
CA LYS A 239 17.04 -1.91 -5.40
C LYS A 239 15.90 -2.85 -5.78
N PHE A 240 15.83 -3.98 -5.12
CA PHE A 240 14.85 -5.03 -5.36
C PHE A 240 13.61 -4.77 -4.53
N THR A 241 12.49 -5.23 -5.06
CA THR A 241 11.28 -5.39 -4.27
C THR A 241 11.55 -6.40 -3.17
N SER A 242 11.53 -5.94 -1.92
CA SER A 242 11.74 -6.80 -0.76
C SER A 242 10.50 -7.65 -0.47
N GLN A 243 10.62 -8.72 0.31
CA GLN A 243 9.49 -9.61 0.62
C GLN A 243 8.26 -8.88 1.21
N ASP A 244 8.46 -7.87 2.06
CA ASP A 244 7.40 -7.07 2.66
C ASP A 244 6.68 -6.22 1.61
N GLU A 245 7.41 -5.73 0.61
CA GLU A 245 6.82 -5.05 -0.53
C GLU A 245 6.04 -5.98 -1.44
N THR A 246 6.58 -7.16 -1.73
CA THR A 246 5.85 -8.16 -2.52
C THR A 246 4.58 -8.59 -1.80
N ILE A 247 4.63 -8.87 -0.50
CA ILE A 247 3.44 -9.20 0.30
C ILE A 247 2.44 -8.03 0.30
N GLY A 248 2.90 -6.79 0.40
CA GLY A 248 2.06 -5.60 0.26
C GLY A 248 1.39 -5.47 -1.11
N ALA A 249 2.14 -5.69 -2.19
CA ALA A 249 1.63 -5.70 -3.56
C ALA A 249 0.56 -6.77 -3.76
N LEU A 250 0.78 -7.97 -3.20
CA LEU A 250 -0.16 -9.09 -3.25
C LEU A 250 -1.51 -8.77 -2.61
N VAL A 251 -1.59 -7.89 -1.62
CA VAL A 251 -2.89 -7.46 -1.04
C VAL A 251 -3.76 -6.81 -2.11
N GLY A 252 -3.17 -5.88 -2.87
CA GLY A 252 -3.86 -5.19 -3.98
C GLY A 252 -4.24 -6.12 -5.11
N LEU A 253 -3.29 -6.96 -5.54
CA LEU A 253 -3.52 -7.94 -6.60
C LEU A 253 -4.61 -8.93 -6.20
N THR A 254 -4.63 -9.41 -4.96
CA THR A 254 -5.68 -10.33 -4.46
C THR A 254 -7.04 -9.66 -4.46
N LEU A 255 -7.16 -8.42 -3.98
CA LEU A 255 -8.42 -7.66 -4.07
C LEU A 255 -8.86 -7.49 -5.53
N CYS A 256 -7.94 -7.16 -6.45
CA CYS A 256 -8.24 -7.07 -7.87
C CYS A 256 -8.76 -8.40 -8.43
N ILE A 257 -8.14 -9.52 -8.05
CA ILE A 257 -8.54 -10.86 -8.49
C ILE A 257 -9.93 -11.27 -7.96
N GLU A 258 -10.26 -10.86 -6.73
CA GLU A 258 -11.51 -11.22 -6.07
C GLU A 258 -12.69 -10.32 -6.47
N ILE A 259 -12.44 -9.05 -6.79
CA ILE A 259 -13.49 -8.04 -6.90
C ILE A 259 -13.78 -7.65 -8.35
N ILE A 260 -12.77 -7.62 -9.23
CA ILE A 260 -12.95 -7.14 -10.61
C ILE A 260 -13.68 -8.20 -11.45
N ASP A 261 -14.76 -7.78 -12.11
CA ASP A 261 -15.55 -8.62 -13.00
C ASP A 261 -14.94 -8.72 -14.41
N ASP A 262 -14.22 -7.70 -14.89
CA ASP A 262 -13.44 -7.73 -16.14
C ASP A 262 -12.38 -8.83 -16.13
N SER A 263 -12.59 -9.84 -16.98
CA SER A 263 -11.76 -11.06 -16.97
C SER A 263 -10.32 -10.81 -17.40
N ALA A 264 -10.08 -9.87 -18.33
CA ALA A 264 -8.74 -9.58 -18.82
C ALA A 264 -7.89 -8.94 -17.72
N THR A 265 -8.43 -7.92 -17.05
CA THR A 265 -7.79 -7.25 -15.91
C THR A 265 -7.54 -8.23 -14.76
N ARG A 266 -8.54 -9.05 -14.42
CA ARG A 266 -8.43 -10.08 -13.37
C ARG A 266 -7.35 -11.11 -13.68
N ASN A 267 -7.28 -11.61 -14.91
CA ASN A 267 -6.28 -12.59 -15.31
C ASN A 267 -4.86 -11.99 -15.31
N ASN A 268 -4.71 -10.74 -15.76
CA ASN A 268 -3.42 -10.05 -15.70
C ASN A 268 -2.95 -9.90 -14.24
N ALA A 269 -3.83 -9.44 -13.34
CA ALA A 269 -3.51 -9.36 -11.91
C ALA A 269 -3.12 -10.72 -11.31
N ALA A 270 -3.80 -11.80 -11.70
CA ALA A 270 -3.48 -13.16 -11.28
C ALA A 270 -2.11 -13.62 -11.78
N GLU A 271 -1.78 -13.35 -13.04
CA GLU A 271 -0.49 -13.70 -13.62
C GLU A 271 0.66 -12.98 -12.91
N ILE A 272 0.53 -11.66 -12.68
CA ILE A 272 1.50 -10.85 -11.92
C ILE A 272 1.66 -11.41 -10.49
N ALA A 273 0.57 -11.72 -9.80
CA ALA A 273 0.61 -12.30 -8.46
C ALA A 273 1.32 -13.67 -8.43
N LEU A 274 1.05 -14.53 -9.41
CA LEU A 274 1.70 -15.84 -9.51
C LEU A 274 3.17 -15.72 -9.87
N ARG A 275 3.57 -14.79 -10.75
CA ARG A 275 4.98 -14.45 -11.02
C ARG A 275 5.70 -14.02 -9.75
N MET A 276 5.13 -13.08 -8.99
CA MET A 276 5.66 -12.64 -7.69
C MET A 276 5.86 -13.81 -6.73
N ILE A 277 4.85 -14.65 -6.52
CA ILE A 277 4.95 -15.79 -5.58
C ILE A 277 5.96 -16.82 -6.09
N ASN A 278 5.97 -17.12 -7.40
CA ASN A 278 6.90 -18.06 -8.02
C ASN A 278 8.36 -17.59 -7.84
N TYR A 279 8.63 -16.30 -8.05
CA TYR A 279 9.93 -15.69 -7.79
C TYR A 279 10.37 -15.89 -6.33
N LEU A 280 9.48 -15.60 -5.36
CA LEU A 280 9.77 -15.76 -3.94
C LEU A 280 10.15 -17.20 -3.56
N THR A 281 9.70 -18.22 -4.32
CA THR A 281 10.09 -19.62 -4.07
C THR A 281 11.60 -19.89 -4.29
N GLY A 282 12.28 -19.02 -5.03
CA GLY A 282 13.65 -19.23 -5.50
C GLY A 282 13.73 -20.36 -6.53
N TYR A 283 12.75 -20.43 -7.43
CA TYR A 283 12.72 -21.42 -8.50
C TYR A 283 13.87 -21.21 -9.49
N LYS A 284 14.44 -22.31 -9.95
CA LYS A 284 15.55 -22.35 -10.92
C LYS A 284 15.09 -23.00 -12.22
N SER A 285 15.73 -22.61 -13.32
CA SER A 285 15.55 -23.24 -14.64
C SER A 285 15.82 -24.75 -14.65
N ASN A 286 16.65 -25.26 -13.73
CA ASN A 286 16.88 -26.70 -13.55
C ASN A 286 15.75 -27.42 -12.80
N GLY A 287 14.64 -26.73 -12.52
CA GLY A 287 13.46 -27.29 -11.88
C GLY A 287 13.55 -27.48 -10.37
N SER A 288 14.56 -26.92 -9.70
CA SER A 288 14.68 -26.94 -8.22
C SER A 288 14.22 -25.63 -7.59
N THR A 289 13.83 -25.66 -6.31
CA THR A 289 13.50 -24.46 -5.53
C THR A 289 14.52 -24.26 -4.42
N LYS A 290 14.81 -23.01 -4.05
CA LYS A 290 15.71 -22.65 -2.94
C LYS A 290 14.98 -22.36 -1.63
N TRP A 291 13.83 -23.03 -1.43
CA TRP A 291 13.09 -23.02 -0.19
C TRP A 291 12.68 -21.60 0.23
N TRP A 292 11.99 -20.88 -0.66
CA TRP A 292 11.50 -19.53 -0.36
C TRP A 292 12.60 -18.49 -0.16
N ARG A 293 13.66 -18.65 -0.97
CA ARG A 293 14.81 -17.76 -1.00
C ARG A 293 15.02 -17.28 -2.44
N PRO A 294 14.50 -16.08 -2.79
CA PRO A 294 14.64 -15.53 -4.14
C PRO A 294 16.11 -15.36 -4.54
N GLN A 295 16.32 -15.22 -5.84
CA GLN A 295 17.64 -15.11 -6.43
C GLN A 295 17.71 -13.90 -7.36
N PHE A 296 18.91 -13.41 -7.60
CA PHE A 296 19.17 -12.50 -8.71
C PHE A 296 19.14 -13.27 -10.05
N PRO A 297 19.02 -12.59 -11.20
CA PRO A 297 19.04 -13.20 -12.54
C PRO A 297 20.29 -14.04 -12.82
N ASP A 298 21.42 -13.71 -12.16
CA ASP A 298 22.67 -14.49 -12.24
C ASP A 298 22.66 -15.79 -11.38
N GLY A 299 21.56 -16.06 -10.67
CA GLY A 299 21.37 -17.22 -9.80
C GLY A 299 21.99 -17.10 -8.40
N THR A 300 22.61 -15.96 -8.06
CA THR A 300 23.10 -15.67 -6.71
C THR A 300 21.91 -15.42 -5.77
N MET A 301 22.05 -15.80 -4.50
CA MET A 301 20.93 -15.68 -3.54
C MET A 301 20.73 -14.23 -3.13
N LEU A 302 19.47 -13.82 -3.01
CA LEU A 302 19.15 -12.54 -2.39
C LEU A 302 19.56 -12.57 -0.90
N GLY A 303 20.26 -11.53 -0.46
CA GLY A 303 20.66 -11.36 0.93
C GLY A 303 19.46 -11.04 1.84
N ASN A 304 19.56 -11.34 3.13
CA ASN A 304 18.48 -11.04 4.08
C ASN A 304 18.23 -9.53 4.19
N PHE A 305 19.26 -8.69 4.01
CA PHE A 305 19.12 -7.23 4.04
C PHE A 305 18.27 -6.68 2.89
N ASN A 306 18.07 -7.46 1.82
CA ASN A 306 17.20 -7.14 0.70
C ASN A 306 15.81 -7.81 0.82
N GLY A 307 15.47 -8.36 1.99
CA GLY A 307 14.22 -9.11 2.18
C GLY A 307 14.19 -10.44 1.44
N GLY A 308 15.34 -11.13 1.32
CA GLY A 308 15.46 -12.41 0.64
C GLY A 308 15.03 -13.64 1.46
N GLU A 309 14.34 -13.49 2.59
CA GLU A 309 14.06 -14.59 3.53
C GLU A 309 12.55 -14.76 3.78
N VAL A 310 11.91 -15.52 2.90
CA VAL A 310 10.45 -15.61 2.82
C VAL A 310 9.91 -16.87 3.49
N ARG A 311 10.77 -17.74 4.07
CA ARG A 311 10.34 -19.01 4.68
C ARG A 311 9.27 -18.84 5.76
N GLY A 312 9.32 -17.73 6.50
CA GLY A 312 8.32 -17.39 7.50
C GLY A 312 6.91 -17.23 6.96
N PHE A 313 6.73 -16.97 5.66
CA PHE A 313 5.43 -16.71 5.01
C PHE A 313 5.11 -17.70 3.88
N ALA A 314 5.93 -18.73 3.72
CA ALA A 314 5.81 -19.74 2.67
C ALA A 314 4.44 -20.44 2.65
N PHE A 315 3.93 -20.81 3.82
CA PHE A 315 2.65 -21.52 3.97
C PHE A 315 1.46 -20.72 3.40
N PRO A 316 1.17 -19.50 3.88
CA PRO A 316 0.04 -18.73 3.36
C PRO A 316 0.25 -18.29 1.92
N LEU A 317 1.49 -17.95 1.50
CA LEU A 317 1.76 -17.57 0.11
C LEU A 317 1.51 -18.72 -0.87
N LYS A 318 1.90 -19.95 -0.51
CA LYS A 318 1.60 -21.11 -1.34
C LYS A 318 0.11 -21.40 -1.42
N LEU A 319 -0.61 -21.31 -0.30
CA LEU A 319 -2.07 -21.48 -0.30
C LEU A 319 -2.78 -20.44 -1.17
N LEU A 320 -2.38 -19.16 -1.05
CA LEU A 320 -2.88 -18.09 -1.90
C LEU A 320 -2.66 -18.41 -3.38
N ALA A 321 -1.43 -18.79 -3.75
CA ALA A 321 -1.13 -19.13 -5.14
C ALA A 321 -1.97 -20.30 -5.66
N LEU A 322 -2.14 -21.37 -4.88
CA LEU A 322 -2.97 -22.51 -5.27
C LEU A 322 -4.43 -22.11 -5.48
N LYS A 323 -4.99 -21.24 -4.62
CA LYS A 323 -6.33 -20.67 -4.79
C LYS A 323 -6.44 -19.87 -6.10
N ILE A 324 -5.44 -19.02 -6.39
CA ILE A 324 -5.41 -18.24 -7.63
C ILE A 324 -5.33 -19.17 -8.85
N MET A 325 -4.44 -20.17 -8.84
CA MET A 325 -4.29 -21.14 -9.91
C MET A 325 -5.56 -21.96 -10.18
N GLU A 326 -6.25 -22.38 -9.12
CA GLU A 326 -7.52 -23.10 -9.24
C GLU A 326 -8.58 -22.20 -9.91
N LYS A 327 -8.63 -20.92 -9.51
CA LYS A 327 -9.59 -19.94 -10.04
C LYS A 327 -9.33 -19.56 -11.50
N THR A 328 -8.08 -19.50 -11.92
CA THR A 328 -7.69 -18.98 -13.25
C THR A 328 -7.26 -20.04 -14.25
N GLY A 329 -6.90 -21.25 -13.79
CA GLY A 329 -6.37 -22.31 -14.63
C GLY A 329 -4.89 -22.16 -15.01
N LEU A 330 -4.16 -21.20 -14.43
CA LEU A 330 -2.76 -20.88 -14.76
C LEU A 330 -1.71 -21.83 -14.12
N GLY A 331 -2.13 -22.92 -13.48
CA GLY A 331 -1.25 -23.76 -12.64
C GLY A 331 0.01 -24.30 -13.35
N SER A 332 -0.12 -24.72 -14.61
CA SER A 332 0.99 -25.34 -15.37
C SER A 332 2.16 -24.41 -15.67
N GLU A 333 1.97 -23.09 -15.57
CA GLU A 333 2.99 -22.09 -15.93
C GLU A 333 3.94 -21.80 -14.76
N PHE A 334 3.54 -22.08 -13.52
CA PHE A 334 4.27 -21.69 -12.31
C PHE A 334 4.71 -22.90 -11.47
N ILE A 335 5.45 -23.80 -12.10
CA ILE A 335 5.95 -25.07 -11.51
C ILE A 335 6.76 -24.85 -10.22
N GLY A 336 7.39 -23.68 -10.05
CA GLY A 336 8.12 -23.35 -8.84
C GLY A 336 7.25 -23.38 -7.59
N ILE A 337 6.01 -22.91 -7.70
CA ILE A 337 5.03 -22.89 -6.60
C ILE A 337 4.66 -24.32 -6.19
N GLU A 338 4.39 -25.21 -7.16
CA GLU A 338 4.09 -26.61 -6.90
C GLU A 338 5.24 -27.31 -6.15
N LYS A 339 6.47 -27.09 -6.62
CA LYS A 339 7.68 -27.71 -6.08
C LYS A 339 8.20 -27.09 -4.78
N ALA A 340 7.81 -25.87 -4.45
CA ALA A 340 8.25 -25.21 -3.24
C ALA A 340 7.71 -25.92 -1.99
N PRO A 341 8.49 -26.08 -0.91
CA PRO A 341 7.98 -26.70 0.32
C PRO A 341 6.92 -25.81 0.98
N PHE A 342 5.91 -26.37 1.64
CA PHE A 342 4.88 -25.56 2.31
C PHE A 342 5.38 -24.83 3.58
N ASN A 343 6.40 -25.36 4.26
CA ASN A 343 6.97 -24.80 5.50
C ASN A 343 5.96 -24.34 6.59
N PRO A 344 4.94 -25.15 6.97
CA PRO A 344 3.91 -24.74 7.92
C PRO A 344 4.48 -24.36 9.30
N THR A 345 5.52 -25.06 9.77
CA THR A 345 6.16 -24.79 11.08
C THR A 345 6.85 -23.43 11.15
N TYR A 346 7.39 -22.92 10.04
CA TYR A 346 8.00 -21.58 10.02
C TYR A 346 6.93 -20.49 10.15
N PHE A 347 5.79 -20.67 9.49
CA PHE A 347 4.66 -19.74 9.60
C PHE A 347 4.00 -19.81 10.97
N GLU A 348 3.82 -21.00 11.55
CA GLU A 348 3.37 -21.16 12.94
C GLU A 348 4.27 -20.39 13.92
N GLY A 349 5.60 -20.42 13.71
CA GLY A 349 6.53 -19.59 14.47
C GLY A 349 6.30 -18.08 14.29
N ALA A 350 6.00 -17.62 13.07
CA ALA A 350 5.68 -16.22 12.79
C ALA A 350 4.34 -15.79 13.44
N GLU A 351 3.32 -16.66 13.41
CA GLU A 351 2.03 -16.47 14.09
C GLU A 351 2.22 -16.38 15.61
N ILE A 352 2.91 -17.36 16.21
CA ILE A 352 3.23 -17.36 17.66
C ILE A 352 3.97 -16.08 18.03
N THR A 353 4.97 -15.67 17.26
CA THR A 353 5.73 -14.44 17.53
C THR A 353 4.84 -13.21 17.47
N SER A 354 3.95 -13.13 16.48
CA SER A 354 3.04 -11.99 16.29
C SER A 354 1.99 -11.87 17.40
N VAL A 355 1.43 -13.01 17.81
CA VAL A 355 0.46 -13.15 18.90
C VAL A 355 1.12 -12.83 20.24
N THR A 356 2.22 -13.50 20.58
CA THR A 356 2.87 -13.38 21.90
C THR A 356 3.68 -12.10 22.08
N ALA A 357 4.03 -11.40 21.00
CA ALA A 357 4.99 -10.29 21.01
C ALA A 357 6.39 -10.70 21.54
N ILE A 358 6.73 -12.00 21.49
CA ILE A 358 8.08 -12.48 21.82
C ILE A 358 9.07 -11.88 20.82
N GLY A 359 10.23 -11.43 21.30
CA GLY A 359 11.27 -10.90 20.42
C GLY A 359 11.06 -9.46 20.00
N TYR A 360 10.49 -8.64 20.90
CA TYR A 360 10.34 -7.17 20.84
C TYR A 360 8.97 -6.71 20.32
N ASP A 361 8.08 -6.33 21.25
CA ASP A 361 6.76 -5.73 21.01
C ASP A 361 6.78 -4.44 20.16
N ARG A 362 7.98 -3.88 19.92
CA ARG A 362 8.19 -2.67 19.12
C ARG A 362 8.36 -2.94 17.62
N TYR A 363 8.55 -4.20 17.20
CA TYR A 363 8.73 -4.55 15.79
C TYR A 363 7.39 -4.85 15.11
N SER A 364 6.83 -3.84 14.44
CA SER A 364 5.52 -3.90 13.77
C SER A 364 5.52 -4.68 12.44
N ALA A 365 6.68 -4.81 11.79
CA ALA A 365 6.79 -5.37 10.45
C ALA A 365 6.40 -6.85 10.34
N LEU A 366 6.84 -7.70 11.29
CA LEU A 366 6.48 -9.13 11.28
C LEU A 366 4.97 -9.33 11.52
N PRO A 367 4.35 -8.76 12.57
CA PRO A 367 2.89 -8.79 12.73
C PRO A 367 2.14 -8.26 11.51
N PHE A 368 2.62 -7.18 10.89
CA PHE A 368 2.01 -6.61 9.70
C PHE A 368 1.99 -7.60 8.53
N MET A 369 3.14 -8.19 8.17
CA MET A 369 3.23 -9.21 7.11
C MET A 369 2.41 -10.47 7.45
N THR A 370 2.41 -10.91 8.71
CA THR A 370 1.59 -12.04 9.17
C THR A 370 0.10 -11.73 8.97
N CYS A 371 -0.38 -10.55 9.37
CA CYS A 371 -1.78 -10.18 9.17
C CYS A 371 -2.17 -10.07 7.69
N GLN A 372 -1.30 -9.53 6.83
CA GLN A 372 -1.55 -9.48 5.39
C GLN A 372 -1.68 -10.89 4.80
N THR A 373 -0.74 -11.77 5.11
CA THR A 373 -0.74 -13.14 4.60
C THR A 373 -1.88 -13.98 5.15
N LEU A 374 -2.24 -13.83 6.44
CA LEU A 374 -3.46 -14.42 7.03
C LEU A 374 -4.72 -13.94 6.32
N ALA A 375 -4.85 -12.63 6.09
CA ALA A 375 -6.03 -12.06 5.45
C ALA A 375 -6.20 -12.55 4.00
N MET A 376 -5.10 -12.64 3.24
CA MET A 376 -5.13 -13.12 1.85
C MET A 376 -5.32 -14.63 1.76
N ALA A 377 -4.58 -15.41 2.55
CA ALA A 377 -4.62 -16.87 2.48
C ALA A 377 -5.85 -17.46 3.18
N GLY A 378 -6.40 -16.76 4.17
CA GLY A 378 -7.57 -17.21 4.93
C GLY A 378 -7.36 -18.49 5.72
N GLU A 379 -6.11 -18.80 6.09
CA GLU A 379 -5.71 -20.03 6.76
C GLU A 379 -4.63 -19.75 7.80
N SER A 380 -4.71 -20.44 8.93
CA SER A 380 -3.83 -20.28 10.10
C SER A 380 -3.31 -21.63 10.55
N ARG A 381 -2.12 -21.65 11.17
CA ARG A 381 -1.62 -22.86 11.85
C ARG A 381 -1.91 -22.84 13.35
N LEU A 382 -2.18 -21.66 13.90
CA LEU A 382 -2.31 -21.45 15.34
C LEU A 382 -3.75 -21.36 15.82
N PHE A 383 -4.64 -20.75 15.03
CA PHE A 383 -6.05 -20.52 15.37
C PHE A 383 -6.98 -21.22 14.38
N HIS A 384 -8.11 -21.72 14.88
CA HIS A 384 -9.19 -22.23 14.03
C HIS A 384 -10.03 -21.10 13.40
N SER A 385 -9.97 -19.89 13.98
CA SER A 385 -10.69 -18.71 13.49
C SER A 385 -9.68 -17.61 13.20
N ILE A 386 -9.53 -17.31 11.92
CA ILE A 386 -8.62 -16.29 11.41
C ILE A 386 -9.01 -14.91 11.94
N GLU A 387 -10.31 -14.65 12.06
CA GLU A 387 -10.83 -13.38 12.55
C GLU A 387 -10.38 -13.12 14.00
N LYS A 388 -10.41 -14.16 14.85
CA LYS A 388 -9.92 -14.05 16.24
C LYS A 388 -8.42 -13.85 16.30
N GLU A 389 -7.66 -14.54 15.46
CA GLU A 389 -6.21 -14.34 15.40
C GLU A 389 -5.83 -12.94 14.92
N LEU A 390 -6.44 -12.49 13.82
CA LEU A 390 -6.27 -11.14 13.31
C LEU A 390 -6.58 -10.13 14.42
N LEU A 391 -7.73 -10.23 15.08
CA LEU A 391 -8.09 -9.35 16.18
C LEU A 391 -7.05 -9.38 17.31
N TYR A 392 -6.56 -10.56 17.67
CA TYR A 392 -5.54 -10.71 18.73
C TYR A 392 -4.22 -10.02 18.38
N ILE A 393 -3.72 -10.21 17.15
CA ILE A 393 -2.47 -9.60 16.69
C ILE A 393 -2.62 -8.08 16.55
N THR A 394 -3.73 -7.62 15.99
CA THR A 394 -3.90 -6.24 15.49
C THR A 394 -4.47 -5.26 16.51
N ASN A 395 -5.22 -5.72 17.53
CA ASN A 395 -5.89 -4.82 18.49
C ASN A 395 -4.90 -3.90 19.23
N LYS A 396 -3.72 -4.42 19.60
CA LYS A 396 -2.65 -3.63 20.25
C LYS A 396 -2.08 -2.51 19.36
N TYR A 397 -2.24 -2.63 18.04
CA TYR A 397 -1.79 -1.64 17.07
C TYR A 397 -2.91 -0.78 16.49
N ASN A 398 -4.17 -1.04 16.87
CA ASN A 398 -5.34 -0.38 16.29
C ASN A 398 -5.50 -0.64 14.77
N TRP A 399 -5.12 -1.84 14.29
CA TRP A 399 -5.26 -2.24 12.87
C TRP A 399 -6.41 -3.22 12.60
N ASP A 400 -7.09 -3.68 13.64
CA ASP A 400 -8.11 -4.74 13.61
C ASP A 400 -9.25 -4.43 12.64
N THR A 401 -9.79 -3.22 12.67
CA THR A 401 -10.83 -2.79 11.74
C THR A 401 -10.40 -3.00 10.28
N PHE A 402 -9.19 -2.60 9.92
CA PHE A 402 -8.67 -2.75 8.56
C PHE A 402 -8.52 -4.23 8.17
N PHE A 403 -7.81 -5.02 8.99
CA PHE A 403 -7.51 -6.42 8.64
C PHE A 403 -8.72 -7.33 8.67
N LEU A 404 -9.69 -7.09 9.57
CA LEU A 404 -10.95 -7.86 9.58
C LEU A 404 -11.77 -7.58 8.32
N LEU A 405 -11.91 -6.32 7.92
CA LEU A 405 -12.62 -5.96 6.68
C LEU A 405 -11.89 -6.50 5.43
N LEU A 406 -10.56 -6.43 5.42
CA LEU A 406 -9.74 -6.96 4.33
C LEU A 406 -9.93 -8.47 4.17
N TYR A 407 -9.78 -9.22 5.27
CA TYR A 407 -10.00 -10.68 5.27
C TYR A 407 -11.42 -11.03 4.80
N ALA A 408 -12.42 -10.29 5.28
CA ALA A 408 -13.80 -10.51 4.93
C ALA A 408 -14.07 -10.28 3.43
N ALA A 409 -13.51 -9.20 2.87
CA ALA A 409 -13.64 -8.87 1.45
C ALA A 409 -12.97 -9.91 0.54
N ILE A 410 -11.78 -10.38 0.89
CA ILE A 410 -11.03 -11.37 0.09
C ILE A 410 -11.66 -12.76 0.19
N ASN A 411 -12.14 -13.15 1.37
CA ASN A 411 -12.65 -14.51 1.62
C ASN A 411 -14.19 -14.60 1.54
N HIS A 412 -14.83 -13.63 0.87
CA HIS A 412 -16.27 -13.59 0.62
C HIS A 412 -17.14 -13.80 1.87
N LYS A 413 -16.69 -13.29 3.02
CA LYS A 413 -17.45 -13.36 4.27
C LYS A 413 -18.61 -12.39 4.22
N LYS A 414 -19.74 -12.77 4.82
CA LYS A 414 -20.88 -11.86 4.99
C LYS A 414 -20.66 -10.95 6.20
N GLU A 415 -21.26 -9.76 6.18
CA GLU A 415 -21.24 -8.82 7.31
C GLU A 415 -21.64 -9.51 8.63
N ALA A 416 -22.70 -10.33 8.60
CA ALA A 416 -23.17 -11.09 9.76
C ALA A 416 -22.09 -11.99 10.38
N GLU A 417 -21.16 -12.54 9.58
CA GLU A 417 -20.08 -13.42 10.06
C GLU A 417 -18.98 -12.65 10.80
N ILE A 418 -18.79 -11.36 10.50
CA ILE A 418 -17.75 -10.52 11.13
C ILE A 418 -18.30 -9.52 12.16
N SER A 419 -19.61 -9.26 12.14
CA SER A 419 -20.27 -8.27 12.99
C SER A 419 -19.98 -8.41 14.49
N GLY A 420 -19.84 -9.64 15.00
CA GLY A 420 -19.55 -9.90 16.42
C GLY A 420 -18.11 -9.63 16.86
N LEU A 421 -17.19 -9.43 15.92
CA LEU A 421 -15.76 -9.15 16.17
C LEU A 421 -15.37 -7.73 15.76
N TYR A 422 -16.24 -7.07 15.01
CA TYR A 422 -16.01 -5.80 14.38
C TYR A 422 -16.61 -4.66 15.22
N ASN A 423 -15.83 -3.58 15.43
CA ASN A 423 -16.26 -2.41 16.17
C ASN A 423 -16.55 -1.25 15.22
N TYR A 424 -17.84 -1.02 14.96
CA TYR A 424 -18.31 0.04 14.04
C TYR A 424 -17.94 1.45 14.52
N SER A 425 -18.09 1.72 15.83
CA SER A 425 -17.70 3.03 16.41
C SER A 425 -16.21 3.31 16.21
N LYS A 426 -15.37 2.28 16.27
CA LYS A 426 -13.93 2.38 16.03
C LYS A 426 -13.61 2.68 14.57
N LEU A 427 -14.32 2.07 13.60
CA LEU A 427 -14.20 2.44 12.18
C LEU A 427 -14.50 3.92 11.99
N LEU A 428 -15.65 4.38 12.48
CA LEU A 428 -16.04 5.78 12.33
C LEU A 428 -15.00 6.70 12.95
N GLN A 429 -14.53 6.40 14.16
CA GLN A 429 -13.46 7.16 14.79
C GLN A 429 -12.19 7.20 13.93
N GLN A 430 -11.76 6.08 13.34
CA GLN A 430 -10.60 6.03 12.46
C GLN A 430 -10.78 6.91 11.21
N LEU A 431 -11.95 6.87 10.57
CA LEU A 431 -12.25 7.69 9.39
C LEU A 431 -12.44 9.19 9.74
N GLU A 432 -13.03 9.49 10.89
CA GLU A 432 -13.27 10.86 11.35
C GLU A 432 -11.99 11.56 11.80
N THR A 433 -11.11 10.85 12.51
CA THR A 433 -9.83 11.39 13.02
C THR A 433 -8.78 11.57 11.94
N ALA A 434 -8.99 11.02 10.74
CA ALA A 434 -8.12 11.29 9.59
C ALA A 434 -8.12 12.81 9.27
N PRO A 435 -6.95 13.44 9.13
CA PRO A 435 -6.84 14.88 8.91
C PRO A 435 -7.63 15.37 7.69
N ALA A 436 -8.42 16.44 7.87
CA ALA A 436 -9.28 16.97 6.79
C ALA A 436 -8.50 17.41 5.54
N ASN A 437 -7.23 17.80 5.73
CA ASN A 437 -6.30 18.22 4.69
C ASN A 437 -5.36 17.11 4.23
N GLY A 438 -5.69 15.84 4.50
CA GLY A 438 -4.89 14.72 4.04
C GLY A 438 -3.71 14.36 4.95
N PRO A 439 -2.99 13.29 4.56
CA PRO A 439 -1.81 12.75 5.22
C PRO A 439 -0.85 13.82 5.69
N TYR A 440 -0.54 13.80 6.97
CA TYR A 440 0.41 14.75 7.53
C TYR A 440 1.24 14.11 8.64
N ASN A 441 2.53 14.39 8.58
CA ASN A 441 3.50 14.01 9.58
C ASN A 441 3.39 14.97 10.78
N TYR A 442 2.84 14.46 11.89
CA TYR A 442 2.79 15.18 13.15
C TYR A 442 4.14 15.07 13.85
N SER A 443 4.98 16.10 13.71
CA SER A 443 6.14 16.27 14.58
C SER A 443 5.67 16.90 15.89
N THR A 444 5.55 16.10 16.95
CA THR A 444 5.25 16.60 18.30
C THR A 444 6.54 16.98 19.02
N GLY A 445 6.96 18.25 18.88
CA GLY A 445 7.70 19.03 19.88
C GLY A 445 9.12 18.61 20.33
N ASN A 446 9.55 17.35 20.17
CA ASN A 446 10.84 16.85 20.64
C ASN A 446 11.71 16.27 19.52
N ALA A 447 11.15 15.93 18.36
CA ALA A 447 11.88 15.29 17.25
C ALA A 447 12.45 16.27 16.21
N GLY A 448 12.16 17.57 16.30
CA GLY A 448 12.76 18.61 15.43
C GLY A 448 12.43 18.53 13.94
N GLY A 449 11.68 17.51 13.48
CA GLY A 449 11.29 17.39 12.06
C GLY A 449 10.18 18.36 11.70
N VAL A 450 10.22 18.94 10.50
CA VAL A 450 9.14 19.79 9.99
C VAL A 450 8.12 18.93 9.21
N ASN A 451 6.87 18.97 9.67
CA ASN A 451 5.66 19.19 8.90
C ASN A 451 5.69 18.83 7.38
N GLY A 452 5.66 17.54 7.04
CA GLY A 452 5.57 17.02 5.67
C GLY A 452 4.37 16.07 5.45
N TRP A 453 4.21 15.53 4.25
CA TRP A 453 3.20 14.48 4.00
C TRP A 453 3.60 13.17 4.69
N ALA A 454 2.63 12.48 5.27
CA ALA A 454 2.89 11.18 5.92
C ALA A 454 3.28 10.14 4.87
N ALA A 455 4.48 9.59 5.02
CA ALA A 455 5.04 8.62 4.09
C ALA A 455 4.50 7.21 4.34
N GLU A 456 4.17 6.88 5.59
CA GLU A 456 3.95 5.50 5.98
C GLU A 456 2.49 5.07 5.96
N PHE A 457 2.28 3.84 5.53
CA PHE A 457 1.00 3.16 5.61
C PHE A 457 0.61 2.96 7.09
N LYS A 458 -0.52 3.53 7.51
CA LYS A 458 -0.97 3.50 8.91
C LYS A 458 -1.03 2.09 9.49
N TRP A 459 -1.34 1.09 8.66
CA TRP A 459 -1.57 -0.27 9.14
C TRP A 459 -0.29 -1.11 9.28
N SER A 460 0.90 -0.55 9.04
CA SER A 460 2.21 -1.21 9.26
C SER A 460 2.96 -0.69 10.48
N SER A 461 2.41 0.32 11.15
CA SER A 461 3.16 1.17 12.07
C SER A 461 2.43 1.35 13.41
N THR A 462 3.20 1.51 14.49
CA THR A 462 2.64 1.71 15.83
C THR A 462 2.12 3.14 16.00
N VAL A 463 1.15 3.34 16.89
CA VAL A 463 0.61 4.70 17.15
C VAL A 463 1.71 5.64 17.65
N GLU A 464 2.61 5.14 18.51
CA GLU A 464 3.73 5.92 19.03
C GLU A 464 4.73 6.28 17.92
N SER A 465 5.01 5.34 17.01
CA SER A 465 5.83 5.60 15.83
C SER A 465 5.19 6.68 14.93
N GLN A 466 3.88 6.61 14.69
CA GLN A 466 3.14 7.59 13.88
C GLN A 466 3.11 8.99 14.48
N ASN A 467 3.12 9.09 15.81
CA ASN A 467 3.11 10.35 16.56
C ASN A 467 4.52 10.95 16.78
N GLY A 468 5.57 10.26 16.33
CA GLY A 468 6.97 10.67 16.53
C GLY A 468 7.48 10.52 17.95
N GLU A 469 6.85 9.66 18.74
CA GLU A 469 7.29 9.30 20.08
C GLU A 469 8.45 8.29 20.05
N ARG A 470 8.83 7.80 18.86
CA ARG A 470 9.94 6.88 18.62
C ARG A 470 10.93 7.45 17.60
N ALA A 471 12.20 7.04 17.70
CA ALA A 471 13.30 7.43 16.81
C ALA A 471 13.23 6.77 15.41
N GLU A 472 12.02 6.49 14.91
CA GLU A 472 11.80 5.96 13.58
C GLU A 472 11.20 7.08 12.72
N GLY A 473 12.03 8.01 12.23
CA GLY A 473 11.54 9.20 11.49
C GLY A 473 10.74 8.87 10.23
N TRP A 474 10.92 7.67 9.67
CA TRP A 474 10.16 7.15 8.52
C TRP A 474 8.79 6.59 8.90
N LYS A 475 8.62 6.45 10.22
CA LYS A 475 7.46 6.22 11.05
C LYS A 475 6.19 7.03 10.83
N LEU A 476 6.45 8.25 10.39
CA LEU A 476 5.77 9.40 10.96
C LEU A 476 4.54 9.82 10.15
N GLY A 477 3.49 10.19 10.90
CA GLY A 477 2.23 10.67 10.37
C GLY A 477 1.12 9.63 10.41
N ASN A 478 -0.11 10.13 10.44
CA ASN A 478 -1.30 9.29 10.40
C ASN A 478 -1.94 9.40 9.03
N PHE A 479 -2.26 8.22 8.46
CA PHE A 479 -2.85 8.03 7.14
C PHE A 479 -1.95 8.51 6.00
N SER A 480 -1.36 7.64 5.19
CA SER A 480 -0.71 7.95 3.91
C SER A 480 -1.67 8.37 2.81
N GLY A 481 -2.97 8.24 3.06
CA GLY A 481 -4.05 8.63 2.17
C GLY A 481 -4.57 7.42 1.43
N VAL A 482 -3.68 6.58 0.90
CA VAL A 482 -4.07 5.28 0.35
C VAL A 482 -4.67 4.35 1.41
N ASP A 483 -4.12 4.36 2.63
CA ASP A 483 -4.69 3.63 3.78
C ASP A 483 -6.10 4.09 4.16
N TYR A 484 -6.37 5.39 4.06
CA TYR A 484 -7.71 5.95 4.25
C TYR A 484 -8.65 5.48 3.14
N LEU A 485 -8.24 5.62 1.87
CA LEU A 485 -9.06 5.24 0.73
C LEU A 485 -9.42 3.75 0.78
N ILE A 486 -8.44 2.87 1.03
CA ILE A 486 -8.70 1.43 1.10
C ILE A 486 -9.57 1.07 2.31
N LEU A 487 -9.38 1.68 3.49
CA LEU A 487 -10.25 1.43 4.65
C LEU A 487 -11.69 1.87 4.38
N HIS A 488 -11.87 3.08 3.84
CA HIS A 488 -13.19 3.60 3.45
C HIS A 488 -13.86 2.67 2.44
N ASN A 489 -13.14 2.26 1.39
CA ASN A 489 -13.71 1.43 0.34
C ASN A 489 -14.01 0.00 0.82
N LEU A 490 -13.17 -0.56 1.71
CA LEU A 490 -13.48 -1.82 2.38
C LEU A 490 -14.75 -1.72 3.21
N ALA A 491 -14.93 -0.63 3.97
CA ALA A 491 -16.16 -0.40 4.73
C ALA A 491 -17.38 -0.29 3.82
N CYS A 492 -17.32 0.50 2.74
CA CYS A 492 -18.40 0.59 1.76
C CYS A 492 -18.66 -0.73 1.05
N TYR A 493 -17.65 -1.56 0.86
CA TYR A 493 -17.82 -2.84 0.19
C TYR A 493 -18.50 -3.87 1.11
N MET A 494 -18.11 -3.89 2.39
CA MET A 494 -18.48 -4.92 3.35
C MET A 494 -19.72 -4.63 4.20
N LEU A 495 -20.04 -3.36 4.45
CA LEU A 495 -21.10 -2.96 5.37
C LEU A 495 -22.27 -2.37 4.59
N ASP A 496 -23.43 -3.01 4.68
CA ASP A 496 -24.58 -2.69 3.82
C ASP A 496 -25.07 -1.25 4.03
N ASP A 497 -25.27 -0.83 5.28
CA ASP A 497 -25.73 0.54 5.62
C ASP A 497 -24.74 1.61 5.13
N TYR A 498 -23.43 1.36 5.32
CA TYR A 498 -22.39 2.30 4.89
C TYR A 498 -22.30 2.37 3.36
N ARG A 499 -22.51 1.24 2.67
CA ARG A 499 -22.58 1.19 1.21
C ARG A 499 -23.74 2.01 0.66
N GLU A 500 -24.93 1.85 1.22
CA GLU A 500 -26.13 2.58 0.77
C GLU A 500 -25.93 4.10 0.88
N SER A 501 -25.29 4.55 1.97
CA SER A 501 -24.97 5.96 2.13
C SER A 501 -23.98 6.49 1.10
N PHE A 502 -22.96 5.70 0.72
CA PHE A 502 -22.02 6.08 -0.33
C PHE A 502 -22.69 6.16 -1.71
N VAL A 503 -23.56 5.19 -2.03
CA VAL A 503 -24.35 5.19 -3.27
C VAL A 503 -25.25 6.43 -3.33
N HIS A 504 -25.96 6.73 -2.24
CA HIS A 504 -26.78 7.92 -2.13
C HIS A 504 -25.96 9.20 -2.31
N TYR A 505 -24.78 9.29 -1.68
CA TYR A 505 -23.87 10.42 -1.84
C TYR A 505 -23.44 10.60 -3.31
N CYS A 506 -23.07 9.51 -4.00
CA CYS A 506 -22.66 9.55 -5.40
C CYS A 506 -23.79 10.00 -6.34
N GLN A 507 -25.03 9.59 -6.08
CA GLN A 507 -26.19 9.93 -6.90
C GLN A 507 -26.63 11.38 -6.72
N ASN A 508 -26.45 11.95 -5.53
CA ASN A 508 -26.89 13.31 -5.20
C ASN A 508 -25.79 14.37 -5.32
N THR A 509 -24.57 13.98 -5.68
CA THR A 509 -23.44 14.90 -5.88
C THR A 509 -23.08 14.97 -7.37
N PRO A 510 -23.62 15.95 -8.13
CA PRO A 510 -23.47 16.01 -9.59
C PRO A 510 -22.01 16.25 -10.06
N ASN A 511 -21.13 16.70 -9.16
CA ASN A 511 -19.71 16.83 -9.47
C ASN A 511 -18.85 16.38 -8.28
N LEU A 512 -18.44 15.10 -8.31
CA LEU A 512 -17.56 14.52 -7.29
C LEU A 512 -16.19 15.22 -7.19
N ASN A 513 -15.81 16.00 -8.20
CA ASN A 513 -14.52 16.68 -8.29
C ASN A 513 -14.55 18.16 -7.82
N GLN A 514 -15.70 18.68 -7.39
CA GLN A 514 -15.88 20.10 -7.02
C GLN A 514 -15.36 20.49 -5.63
N TYR A 515 -14.87 19.53 -4.83
CA TYR A 515 -14.44 19.80 -3.46
C TYR A 515 -12.98 20.26 -3.42
N GLU A 516 -12.77 21.57 -3.55
CA GLU A 516 -11.54 22.29 -3.16
C GLU A 516 -11.73 23.02 -1.83
#